data_AF-A0A2H0L230-F1
#
_entry.id   AF-A0A2H0L230-F1
#
_cell.length_a   1.000
_cell.length_b   1.000
_cell.length_c   1.000
_cell.angle_alpha   90.00
_cell.angle_beta   90.00
_cell.angle_gamma   90.00
#
_symmetry.space_group_name_H-M   'P 1'
#
loop_
_entity.id
_entity.type
_entity.pdbx_description
1 polymer ?
#
loop_
_entity_poly.entity_id
_entity_poly.type
_entity_poly.pdbx_seq_one_letter_code
_entity_poly.pdbx_strand_id
1 'polypeptide(L)'
;MPITIKKRDNETNERLIRRFSRRIQTSGLLIRVKKRQHFEKDRNKAQLKHDALRRLMMRAKEEYLRKIGMLEEETFGRGFKPGFKKGPGSAGRSN
;
A
#
# COMPACT_ATOMS: atom_id res chain seq x y z
N MET A 1 13.08 -14.84 -11.73
CA MET A 1 12.61 -16.08 -11.08
C MET A 1 11.20 -16.37 -11.55
N PRO A 2 10.96 -17.54 -12.14
CA PRO A 2 9.60 -17.97 -12.50
C PRO A 2 8.77 -18.20 -11.24
N ILE A 3 7.50 -17.79 -11.26
CA ILE A 3 6.55 -18.06 -10.18
C ILE A 3 5.86 -19.37 -10.52
N THR A 4 6.26 -20.47 -9.88
CA THR A 4 5.63 -21.78 -10.07
C THR A 4 4.75 -22.12 -8.87
N ILE A 5 3.51 -22.54 -9.15
CA ILE A 5 2.53 -22.92 -8.13
C ILE A 5 1.88 -24.22 -8.59
N LYS A 6 2.10 -25.27 -7.82
CA LYS A 6 1.45 -26.57 -8.02
C LYS A 6 0.27 -26.69 -7.07
N LYS A 7 -0.77 -27.39 -7.53
CA LYS A 7 -1.91 -27.81 -6.72
C LYS A 7 -1.42 -28.77 -5.63
N ARG A 8 -1.93 -28.61 -4.42
CA ARG A 8 -1.67 -29.53 -3.31
C ARG A 8 -2.78 -30.58 -3.22
N ASP A 9 -2.49 -31.72 -2.61
CA ASP A 9 -3.50 -32.74 -2.35
C ASP A 9 -4.57 -32.16 -1.39
N ASN A 10 -5.85 -32.43 -1.70
CA ASN A 10 -7.02 -31.91 -1.01
C ASN A 10 -7.20 -30.36 -1.04
N GLU A 11 -6.61 -29.67 -2.02
CA GLU A 11 -6.83 -28.23 -2.22
C GLU A 11 -7.99 -27.94 -3.17
N THR A 12 -8.96 -27.13 -2.73
CA THR A 12 -10.00 -26.56 -3.60
C THR A 12 -9.39 -25.58 -4.61
N ASN A 13 -9.92 -25.56 -5.83
CA ASN A 13 -9.44 -24.67 -6.90
C ASN A 13 -9.40 -23.19 -6.48
N GLU A 14 -10.36 -22.73 -5.68
CA GLU A 14 -10.37 -21.35 -5.17
C GLU A 14 -9.17 -21.02 -4.27
N ARG A 15 -8.76 -21.96 -3.40
CA ARG A 15 -7.61 -21.80 -2.50
C ARG A 15 -6.30 -21.70 -3.29
N LEU A 16 -6.19 -22.46 -4.38
CA LEU A 16 -5.07 -22.38 -5.32
C LEU A 16 -5.00 -20.99 -5.97
N ILE A 17 -6.13 -20.47 -6.48
CA ILE A 17 -6.21 -19.12 -7.08
C ILE A 17 -5.80 -18.04 -6.06
N ARG A 18 -6.28 -18.11 -4.81
CA ARG A 18 -5.89 -17.15 -3.76
C ARG A 18 -4.38 -17.18 -3.49
N ARG A 19 -3.76 -18.35 -3.45
CA ARG A 19 -2.30 -18.49 -3.31
C ARG A 19 -1.57 -17.87 -4.49
N PHE A 20 -2.05 -18.12 -5.70
CA PHE A 20 -1.50 -17.53 -6.91
C PHE A 20 -1.54 -16.00 -6.88
N SER A 21 -2.71 -15.41 -6.61
CA SER A 21 -2.88 -13.97 -6.50
C SER A 21 -1.96 -13.38 -5.42
N ARG A 22 -1.88 -14.00 -4.24
CA ARG A 22 -0.99 -13.55 -3.16
C ARG A 22 0.48 -13.65 -3.54
N ARG A 23 0.88 -14.70 -4.26
CA ARG A 23 2.27 -14.88 -4.70
C ARG A 23 2.64 -13.84 -5.75
N ILE A 24 1.76 -13.53 -6.70
CA ILE A 24 1.94 -12.43 -7.66
C ILE A 24 2.09 -11.09 -6.93
N GLN A 25 1.17 -10.77 -6.02
CA GLN A 25 1.23 -9.52 -5.25
C GLN A 25 2.53 -9.40 -4.45
N THR A 26 2.90 -10.45 -3.71
CA THR A 26 4.10 -10.46 -2.86
C THR A 26 5.39 -10.40 -3.70
N SER A 27 5.40 -11.01 -4.89
CA SER A 27 6.55 -10.95 -5.79
C SER A 27 6.83 -9.56 -6.37
N GLY A 28 5.84 -8.66 -6.36
CA GLY A 28 5.96 -7.33 -6.94
C GLY A 28 6.18 -7.32 -8.46
N LEU A 29 5.96 -8.45 -9.14
CA LEU A 29 6.23 -8.61 -10.57
C LEU A 29 5.46 -7.58 -11.41
N LEU A 30 4.16 -7.42 -11.16
CA LEU A 30 3.33 -6.45 -11.85
C LEU A 30 3.80 -5.01 -11.64
N ILE A 31 4.24 -4.67 -10.43
CA ILE A 31 4.76 -3.32 -10.10
C ILE A 31 6.04 -3.06 -10.90
N ARG A 32 6.93 -4.06 -10.98
CA ARG A 32 8.17 -3.95 -11.75
C ARG A 32 7.91 -3.81 -13.26
N VAL A 33 6.99 -4.61 -13.79
CA VAL A 33 6.60 -4.54 -15.21
C VAL A 33 6.05 -3.15 -15.52
N LYS A 34 5.07 -2.67 -14.73
CA LYS A 34 4.49 -1.34 -14.89
C LYS A 34 5.53 -0.22 -14.78
N LYS A 35 6.49 -0.33 -13.85
CA LYS A 35 7.58 0.65 -13.71
C LYS A 35 8.51 0.68 -14.93
N ARG A 36 8.77 -0.47 -15.55
CA ARG A 36 9.70 -0.61 -16.68
C ARG A 36 9.04 -0.45 -18.04
N GLN A 37 7.73 -0.27 -18.10
CA GLN A 37 6.97 -0.27 -19.36
C GLN A 37 7.31 0.96 -20.23
N HIS A 38 7.81 2.04 -19.63
CA HIS A 38 8.23 3.27 -20.31
C HIS A 38 9.61 3.70 -19.83
N PHE A 39 10.29 4.49 -20.66
CA PHE A 39 11.53 5.15 -20.27
C PHE A 39 11.23 6.28 -19.28
N GLU A 40 11.91 6.27 -18.14
CA GLU A 40 11.90 7.35 -17.15
C GLU A 40 13.29 8.00 -17.14
N LYS A 41 13.36 9.33 -17.30
CA LYS A 41 14.61 10.08 -17.14
C LYS A 41 15.03 10.10 -15.67
N ASP A 42 16.33 10.10 -15.43
CA ASP A 42 16.87 10.27 -14.09
C ASP A 42 16.40 11.57 -13.42
N ARG A 43 16.12 11.48 -12.12
CA ARG A 43 15.60 12.60 -11.32
C ARG A 43 16.69 13.61 -11.04
N ASN A 44 16.34 14.90 -11.14
CA ASN A 44 17.26 15.98 -10.76
C ASN A 44 17.31 16.15 -9.21
N LYS A 45 18.36 16.78 -8.69
CA LYS A 45 18.58 17.05 -7.26
C LYS A 45 17.38 17.74 -6.58
N ALA A 46 16.75 18.70 -7.27
CA ALA A 46 15.57 19.40 -6.76
C ALA A 46 14.37 18.47 -6.57
N GLN A 47 14.12 17.57 -7.52
CA GLN A 47 13.03 16.58 -7.44
C GLN A 47 13.28 15.58 -6.31
N LEU A 48 14.53 15.12 -6.15
CA LEU A 48 14.92 14.25 -5.05
C LEU A 48 14.69 14.91 -3.69
N LYS A 49 15.06 16.21 -3.55
CA LYS A 49 14.83 16.98 -2.32
C LYS A 49 13.34 17.15 -2.02
N HIS A 50 12.53 17.51 -3.02
CA HIS A 50 11.09 17.65 -2.86
C HIS A 50 10.43 16.35 -2.39
N ASP A 51 10.79 15.22 -3.02
CA ASP A 51 10.27 13.91 -2.62
C ASP A 51 10.68 13.52 -1.19
N ALA A 52 11.91 13.84 -0.77
CA ALA A 52 12.37 13.60 0.59
C ALA A 52 11.57 14.43 1.61
N LEU A 53 11.37 15.73 1.34
CA LEU A 53 10.58 16.61 2.20
C LEU A 53 9.13 16.14 2.32
N ARG A 54 8.50 15.75 1.19
CA ARG A 54 7.15 15.19 1.20
C ARG A 54 7.06 13.94 2.07
N ARG A 55 8.03 13.02 1.99
CA ARG A 55 8.05 11.81 2.84
C ARG A 55 8.16 12.15 4.31
N LEU A 56 8.99 13.14 4.67
CA LEU A 56 9.14 13.60 6.04
C LEU A 56 7.85 14.23 6.57
N MET A 57 7.21 15.09 5.78
CA MET A 57 5.91 15.68 6.13
C MET A 57 4.83 14.62 6.36
N MET A 58 4.76 13.60 5.50
CA MET A 58 3.78 12.52 5.66
C MET A 58 4.02 11.71 6.95
N ARG A 59 5.27 11.38 7.28
CA ARG A 59 5.60 10.69 8.53
C ARG A 59 5.21 11.52 9.75
N ALA A 60 5.56 12.80 9.76
CA ALA A 60 5.20 13.71 10.85
C ALA A 60 3.68 13.83 11.03
N LYS A 61 2.93 13.89 9.92
CA LYS A 61 1.46 13.86 9.93
C LYS A 61 0.92 12.56 10.49
N GLU A 62 1.44 11.41 10.05
CA GLU A 62 1.05 10.08 10.54
C GLU A 62 1.31 9.94 12.05
N GLU A 63 2.48 10.38 12.53
CA GLU A 63 2.84 10.37 13.95
C GLU A 63 1.92 11.28 14.78
N TYR A 64 1.62 12.48 14.29
CA TYR A 64 0.67 13.38 14.95
C TYR A 64 -0.73 12.76 15.05
N LEU A 65 -1.23 12.19 13.95
CA LEU A 65 -2.54 11.54 13.90
C LEU A 65 -2.62 10.32 14.82
N ARG A 66 -1.52 9.57 14.95
CA ARG A 66 -1.40 8.47 15.91
C ARG A 66 -1.50 8.99 17.35
N LYS A 67 -0.74 10.04 17.69
CA LYS A 67 -0.74 10.63 19.04
C LYS A 67 -2.10 11.14 19.49
N ILE A 68 -2.89 11.71 18.58
CA ILE A 68 -4.25 12.20 18.89
C ILE A 68 -5.33 11.12 18.78
N GLY A 69 -4.96 9.85 18.57
CA GLY A 69 -5.89 8.73 18.49
C GLY A 69 -6.79 8.70 17.24
N MET A 70 -6.50 9.54 16.22
CA MET A 70 -7.24 9.56 14.95
C MET A 70 -6.75 8.51 13.94
N LEU A 71 -5.65 7.82 14.25
CA LEU A 71 -5.11 6.72 13.48
C LEU A 71 -5.17 5.45 14.34
N GLU A 72 -5.91 4.43 13.92
CA GLU A 72 -5.93 3.14 14.61
C GLU A 72 -4.51 2.57 14.66
N GLU A 73 -4.02 2.24 15.86
CA GLU A 73 -2.62 1.86 16.04
C GLU A 73 -2.29 0.54 15.35
N GLU A 74 -3.25 -0.36 15.14
CA GLU A 74 -2.86 -1.73 14.88
C GLU A 74 -3.87 -2.49 14.01
N THR A 75 -3.60 -2.58 12.71
CA THR A 75 -3.92 -3.80 11.96
C THR A 75 -2.68 -4.22 11.19
N PHE A 76 -1.88 -5.11 11.78
CA PHE A 76 -0.79 -5.82 11.11
C PHE A 76 -1.35 -6.76 10.02
N GLY A 77 -1.83 -6.17 8.94
CA GLY A 77 -2.29 -6.87 7.76
C GLY A 77 -1.74 -6.14 6.54
N ARG A 78 -0.74 -6.72 5.89
CA ARG A 78 -0.15 -6.23 4.63
C ARG A 78 -1.25 -5.93 3.60
N GLY A 79 -1.75 -4.71 3.54
CA GLY A 79 -2.69 -4.26 2.51
C GLY A 79 -3.76 -3.25 2.92
N PHE A 80 -3.99 -2.98 4.21
CA PHE A 80 -5.01 -1.99 4.60
C PHE A 80 -4.35 -0.63 4.87
N LYS A 81 -4.76 0.41 4.12
CA LYS A 81 -4.52 1.79 4.56
C LYS A 81 -5.52 2.04 5.69
N PRO A 82 -5.10 2.39 6.92
CA PRO A 82 -6.06 2.72 7.97
C PRO A 82 -6.97 3.81 7.44
N GLY A 83 -8.28 3.51 7.40
CA GLY A 83 -9.29 4.49 7.08
C GLY A 83 -9.26 5.59 8.13
N PHE A 84 -9.26 6.84 7.70
CA PHE A 84 -9.48 7.96 8.60
C PHE A 84 -10.88 7.76 9.22
N LYS A 85 -10.98 7.46 10.52
CA LYS A 85 -12.28 7.46 11.17
C LYS A 85 -12.76 8.91 11.22
N LYS A 86 -13.82 9.24 10.47
CA LYS A 86 -14.60 10.46 10.73
C LYS A 86 -15.12 10.35 12.16
N GLY A 87 -14.68 11.26 13.04
CA GLY A 87 -15.17 11.31 14.42
C GLY A 87 -16.69 11.53 14.47
N PRO A 88 -17.33 11.29 15.63
CA PRO A 88 -18.74 11.61 15.82
C PRO A 88 -18.89 13.13 15.78
N GLY A 89 -19.26 13.68 14.62
CA GLY A 89 -19.35 15.13 14.43
C GLY A 89 -19.33 15.65 12.99
N SER A 90 -19.11 14.80 11.97
CA SER A 90 -19.20 15.26 10.56
C SER A 90 -20.60 15.03 9.95
N ALA A 91 -21.65 15.18 10.75
CA ALA A 91 -23.00 15.35 10.24
C ALA A 91 -23.22 16.83 9.89
N GLY A 92 -23.52 17.10 8.62
CA GLY A 92 -24.19 18.32 8.18
C GLY A 92 -23.39 19.62 8.24
N ARG A 93 -22.87 20.04 7.09
CA ARG A 93 -23.10 21.41 6.63
C ARG A 93 -23.51 21.37 5.17
N SER A 94 -24.82 21.35 4.98
CA SER A 94 -25.46 21.96 3.82
C SER A 94 -25.18 23.46 3.84
N ASN A 95 -24.74 23.98 2.70
CA ASN A 95 -25.31 25.15 2.06
C ASN A 95 -25.09 24.97 0.56
#